data_AF-A0A426Y0U2-F1
#
_entry.id   AF-A0A426Y0U2-F1
#
_cell.length_a   1.000
_cell.length_b   1.000
_cell.length_c   1.000
_cell.angle_alpha   90.00
_cell.angle_beta   90.00
_cell.angle_gamma   90.00
#
_symmetry.space_group_name_H-M   'P 1'
#
loop_
_entity.id
_entity.type
_entity.pdbx_description
1 polymer ?
#
loop_
_entity_poly.entity_id
_entity_poly.type
_entity_poly.pdbx_seq_one_letter_code
_entity_poly.pdbx_strand_id
1 'polypeptide(L)'
;MWSIGVIVYILLCGSRPFWARTESGIFRSVLRADPNFDDTPWPAVSPEAKDFVKRLLNKDYRKRLTAAQALTHPWLRSEQTQIPLDMLIYKLIKSYLRATPLKQAALKSLSKALTEDGLLYLRSQFELLEPNKDGFISFQNFQKALMENTTEAMKLSGVADILNVLEALSYRRMDFAEFCAAAISPYQLEAFGQWEQIATAAFSYFEEEGNQIISIEELAQELNISTTSHSFLQDWIRQEDGKLSFLGYTKYLHGVTIRSTNVRHN
;
A
#
# COMPACT_ATOMS: atom_id res chain seq x y z
N MET A 1 14.66 3.06 2.86
CA MET A 1 14.09 3.12 1.49
C MET A 1 14.39 4.41 0.75
N TRP A 2 14.01 5.61 1.25
CA TRP A 2 14.34 6.88 0.57
C TRP A 2 15.84 7.02 0.26
N SER A 3 16.70 6.79 1.25
CA SER A 3 18.16 6.86 1.08
C SER A 3 18.68 5.86 0.03
N ILE A 4 18.09 4.67 -0.06
CA ILE A 4 18.40 3.70 -1.11
C ILE A 4 18.00 4.26 -2.47
N GLY A 5 16.83 4.88 -2.60
CA GLY A 5 16.42 5.56 -3.83
C GLY A 5 17.41 6.65 -4.26
N VAL A 6 17.93 7.43 -3.31
CA VAL A 6 18.97 8.44 -3.59
C VAL A 6 20.26 7.79 -4.08
N ILE A 7 20.71 6.72 -3.42
CA ILE A 7 21.92 5.98 -3.83
C ILE A 7 21.74 5.39 -5.24
N VAL A 8 20.62 4.72 -5.50
CA VAL A 8 20.34 4.12 -6.82
C VAL A 8 20.26 5.19 -7.91
N TYR A 9 19.61 6.34 -7.63
CA TYR A 9 19.61 7.48 -8.55
C TYR A 9 21.03 7.91 -8.92
N ILE A 10 21.91 8.07 -7.92
CA ILE A 10 23.32 8.45 -8.14
C ILE A 10 24.07 7.37 -8.94
N LEU A 11 23.85 6.09 -8.65
CA LEU A 11 24.51 4.99 -9.37
C LEU A 11 24.11 4.94 -10.86
N LEU A 12 22.85 5.28 -11.18
CA LEU A 12 22.34 5.22 -12.56
C LEU A 12 22.75 6.43 -13.41
N CYS A 13 22.83 7.62 -12.82
CA CYS A 13 23.05 8.86 -13.59
C CYS A 13 24.29 9.68 -13.19
N GLY A 14 25.00 9.30 -12.12
CA GLY A 14 26.18 10.00 -11.61
C GLY A 14 25.88 11.35 -10.94
N SER A 15 24.62 11.76 -10.81
CA SER A 15 24.21 13.05 -10.27
C SER A 15 23.30 12.91 -9.04
N ARG A 16 23.18 13.97 -8.23
CA ARG A 16 22.32 13.97 -7.04
C ARG A 16 20.88 14.28 -7.45
N PRO A 17 19.86 13.57 -6.93
CA PRO A 17 18.46 13.85 -7.25
C PRO A 17 17.98 15.21 -6.71
N PHE A 18 18.62 15.70 -5.64
CA PHE A 18 18.34 16.98 -5.02
C PHE A 18 19.65 17.73 -4.80
N TRP A 19 19.75 18.95 -5.33
CA TRP A 19 20.96 19.76 -5.24
C TRP A 19 20.63 21.23 -5.04
N ALA A 20 21.40 21.88 -4.18
CA ALA A 20 21.46 23.33 -4.04
C ALA A 20 22.83 23.74 -3.49
N ARG A 21 23.15 25.02 -3.56
CA ARG A 21 24.42 25.58 -3.06
C ARG A 21 24.54 25.55 -1.53
N THR A 22 23.42 25.47 -0.80
CA THR A 22 23.38 25.49 0.66
C THR A 22 22.56 24.31 1.19
N GLU A 23 22.83 23.87 2.42
CA GLU A 23 22.09 22.79 3.09
C GLU A 23 20.60 23.09 3.17
N SER A 24 20.23 24.33 3.53
CA SER A 24 18.82 24.75 3.57
C SER A 24 18.16 24.70 2.19
N GLY A 25 18.93 24.95 1.12
CA GLY A 25 18.47 24.78 -0.26
C GLY A 25 18.23 23.32 -0.61
N ILE A 26 19.13 22.41 -0.18
CA ILE A 26 18.98 20.96 -0.39
C ILE A 26 17.72 20.47 0.33
N PHE A 27 17.52 20.87 1.59
CA PHE A 27 16.33 20.49 2.36
C PHE A 27 15.04 20.98 1.68
N ARG A 28 15.03 22.21 1.19
CA ARG A 28 13.90 22.75 0.43
C ARG A 28 13.66 21.97 -0.87
N SER A 29 14.72 21.58 -1.57
CA SER A 29 14.65 20.74 -2.78
C SER A 29 14.04 19.38 -2.47
N VAL A 30 14.49 18.70 -1.41
CA VAL A 30 13.96 17.41 -0.95
C VAL A 30 12.46 17.51 -0.66
N LEU A 31 12.01 18.60 -0.04
CA LEU A 31 10.61 18.80 0.30
C LEU A 31 9.72 19.13 -0.90
N ARG A 32 10.23 19.89 -1.88
CA ARG A 32 9.38 20.55 -2.90
C ARG A 32 9.64 20.10 -4.32
N ALA A 33 10.90 19.89 -4.70
CA ALA A 33 11.25 19.50 -6.06
C ALA A 33 11.07 17.99 -6.26
N ASP A 34 10.80 17.59 -7.49
CA ASP A 34 10.86 16.19 -7.89
C ASP A 34 12.21 15.92 -8.56
N PRO A 35 12.77 14.70 -8.44
CA PRO A 35 14.01 14.37 -9.15
C PRO A 35 13.81 14.44 -10.66
N ASN A 36 14.87 14.83 -11.36
CA ASN A 36 14.88 14.90 -12.82
C ASN A 36 15.06 13.50 -13.41
N PHE A 37 14.19 13.11 -14.34
CA PHE A 37 14.29 11.83 -15.06
C PHE A 37 14.29 12.03 -16.60
N ASP A 38 14.50 13.26 -17.06
CA ASP A 38 14.39 13.65 -18.46
C ASP A 38 15.78 13.94 -19.07
N ASP A 39 16.70 14.50 -18.29
CA ASP A 39 18.04 14.82 -18.78
C ASP A 39 18.93 13.57 -18.91
N THR A 40 19.94 13.67 -19.78
CA THR A 40 20.94 12.60 -19.99
C THR A 40 21.62 12.22 -18.65
N PRO A 41 21.79 10.92 -18.33
CA PRO A 41 21.58 9.74 -19.18
C PRO A 41 20.19 9.10 -19.06
N TRP A 42 19.22 9.71 -18.38
CA TRP A 42 17.93 9.07 -18.11
C TRP A 42 17.21 8.58 -19.35
N PRO A 43 17.16 9.27 -20.51
CA PRO A 43 16.54 8.72 -21.71
C PRO A 43 17.04 7.32 -22.11
N ALA A 44 18.29 6.96 -21.80
CA ALA A 44 18.88 5.65 -22.07
C ALA A 44 18.66 4.60 -20.96
N VAL A 45 18.24 5.01 -19.76
CA VAL A 45 17.95 4.11 -18.63
C VAL A 45 16.61 3.42 -18.85
N SER A 46 16.53 2.12 -18.52
CA SER A 46 15.31 1.32 -18.76
C SER A 46 14.09 1.88 -18.00
N PRO A 47 12.87 1.72 -18.55
CA PRO A 47 11.64 2.15 -17.89
C PRO A 47 11.48 1.56 -16.48
N GLU A 48 11.85 0.30 -16.28
CA GLU A 48 11.73 -0.42 -15.01
C GLU A 48 12.68 0.15 -13.96
N ALA A 49 13.91 0.51 -14.35
CA ALA A 49 14.87 1.16 -13.45
C ALA A 49 14.37 2.53 -13.00
N LYS A 50 13.79 3.32 -13.93
CA LYS A 50 13.17 4.61 -13.61
C LYS A 50 11.99 4.44 -12.66
N ASP A 51 11.10 3.49 -12.95
CA ASP A 51 9.94 3.19 -12.11
C ASP A 51 10.37 2.81 -10.68
N PHE A 52 11.37 1.95 -10.57
CA PHE A 52 11.95 1.56 -9.29
C PHE A 52 12.41 2.77 -8.47
N VAL A 53 13.21 3.66 -9.07
CA VAL A 53 13.72 4.86 -8.38
C VAL A 53 12.59 5.82 -8.02
N LYS A 54 11.62 6.05 -8.92
CA LYS A 54 10.45 6.90 -8.65
C LYS A 54 9.64 6.40 -7.44
N ARG A 55 9.46 5.08 -7.32
CA ARG A 55 8.75 4.48 -6.18
C ARG A 55 9.53 4.59 -4.87
N LEU A 56 10.86 4.49 -4.90
CA LEU A 56 11.69 4.69 -3.71
C LEU A 56 11.76 6.15 -3.26
N LEU A 57 11.74 7.08 -4.23
CA LEU A 57 11.76 8.53 -4.01
C LEU A 57 10.36 9.15 -3.93
N ASN A 58 9.32 8.35 -3.71
CA ASN A 58 7.99 8.88 -3.47
C ASN A 58 7.97 9.66 -2.14
N LYS A 59 7.52 10.92 -2.18
CA LYS A 59 7.42 11.81 -1.02
C LYS A 59 6.42 11.28 0.02
N ASP A 60 5.32 10.67 -0.42
CA ASP A 60 4.41 9.98 0.47
C ASP A 60 5.01 8.63 0.86
N TYR A 61 5.40 8.49 2.12
CA TYR A 61 6.04 7.27 2.63
C TYR A 61 5.13 6.03 2.52
N ARG A 62 3.81 6.19 2.43
CA ARG A 62 2.86 5.07 2.28
C ARG A 62 2.83 4.52 0.87
N LYS A 63 3.18 5.35 -0.11
CA LYS A 63 3.32 4.98 -1.52
C LYS A 63 4.71 4.40 -1.83
N ARG A 64 5.65 4.55 -0.90
CA ARG A 64 7.02 4.07 -1.05
C ARG A 64 7.08 2.55 -0.90
N LEU A 65 7.85 1.89 -1.74
CA LEU A 65 8.12 0.46 -1.59
C LEU A 65 8.79 0.18 -0.25
N THR A 66 8.40 -0.89 0.41
CA THR A 66 9.18 -1.52 1.48
C THR A 66 10.43 -2.19 0.89
N ALA A 67 11.35 -2.64 1.75
CA ALA A 67 12.51 -3.40 1.28
C ALA A 67 12.10 -4.73 0.63
N ALA A 68 11.13 -5.44 1.22
CA ALA A 68 10.61 -6.69 0.66
C ALA A 68 9.96 -6.48 -0.72
N GLN A 69 9.17 -5.41 -0.88
CA GLN A 69 8.56 -5.08 -2.18
C GLN A 69 9.57 -4.59 -3.22
N ALA A 70 10.63 -3.91 -2.78
CA ALA A 70 11.70 -3.49 -3.67
C ALA A 70 12.43 -4.71 -4.27
N LEU A 71 12.60 -5.78 -3.50
CA LEU A 71 13.19 -7.04 -3.96
C LEU A 71 12.29 -7.82 -4.94
N THR A 72 10.98 -7.60 -4.90
CA THR A 72 10.04 -8.19 -5.87
C THR A 72 9.84 -7.33 -7.12
N HIS A 73 10.46 -6.16 -7.19
CA HIS A 73 10.27 -5.24 -8.30
C HIS A 73 10.85 -5.83 -9.60
N PRO A 74 10.18 -5.70 -10.77
CA PRO A 74 10.64 -6.27 -12.03
C PRO A 74 12.08 -5.92 -12.43
N TRP A 75 12.56 -4.74 -12.00
CA TRP A 75 13.94 -4.30 -12.24
C TRP A 75 15.02 -5.11 -11.49
N LEU A 76 14.70 -5.61 -10.29
CA LEU A 76 15.65 -6.34 -9.43
C LEU A 76 15.37 -7.84 -9.32
N ARG A 77 14.11 -8.24 -9.57
CA ARG A 77 13.65 -9.61 -9.35
C ARG A 77 14.49 -10.60 -10.16
N SER A 78 15.01 -11.60 -9.47
CA SER A 78 15.53 -12.84 -10.04
C SER A 78 14.91 -14.03 -9.31
N GLU A 79 14.93 -15.22 -9.92
CA GLU A 79 14.39 -16.44 -9.30
C GLU A 79 15.06 -16.79 -7.95
N GLN A 80 16.26 -16.27 -7.70
CA GLN A 80 17.07 -16.55 -6.51
C GLN A 80 16.91 -15.49 -5.41
N THR A 81 16.09 -14.46 -5.64
CA THR A 81 15.95 -13.35 -4.69
C THR A 81 15.15 -13.80 -3.47
N GLN A 82 15.80 -13.88 -2.30
CA GLN A 82 15.10 -14.13 -1.05
C GLN A 82 14.37 -12.88 -0.59
N ILE A 83 13.05 -12.99 -0.48
CA ILE A 83 12.18 -11.90 -0.04
C ILE A 83 11.97 -12.06 1.47
N PRO A 84 12.34 -11.08 2.30
CA PRO A 84 12.12 -11.16 3.73
C PRO A 84 10.65 -10.95 4.08
N LEU A 85 10.26 -11.41 5.28
CA LEU A 85 8.95 -11.15 5.85
C LEU A 85 8.76 -9.64 6.07
N ASP A 86 7.67 -9.09 5.55
CA ASP A 86 7.36 -7.67 5.59
C ASP A 86 6.40 -7.35 6.73
N MET A 87 6.84 -6.51 7.67
CA MET A 87 6.02 -6.07 8.80
C MET A 87 4.81 -5.23 8.36
N LEU A 88 4.80 -4.71 7.12
CA LEU A 88 3.62 -4.06 6.56
C LEU A 88 2.43 -5.04 6.48
N ILE A 89 2.65 -6.32 6.21
CA ILE A 89 1.60 -7.35 6.13
C ILE A 89 0.82 -7.43 7.44
N TYR A 90 1.53 -7.49 8.57
CA TYR A 90 0.94 -7.53 9.92
C TYR A 90 0.08 -6.29 10.20
N LYS A 91 0.57 -5.12 9.77
CA LYS A 91 -0.14 -3.85 9.93
C LYS A 91 -1.42 -3.79 9.08
N LEU A 92 -1.35 -4.22 7.82
CA LEU A 92 -2.49 -4.21 6.91
C LEU A 92 -3.57 -5.20 7.36
N ILE A 93 -3.16 -6.41 7.75
CA ILE A 93 -4.09 -7.43 8.25
C ILE A 93 -4.80 -6.96 9.52
N LYS A 94 -4.08 -6.34 10.48
CA LYS A 94 -4.73 -5.70 11.63
C LYS A 94 -5.81 -4.71 11.20
N SER A 95 -5.47 -3.84 10.24
CA SER A 95 -6.40 -2.83 9.76
C SER A 95 -7.62 -3.47 9.10
N TYR A 96 -7.42 -4.53 8.33
CA TYR A 96 -8.49 -5.27 7.65
C TYR A 96 -9.42 -5.98 8.63
N LEU A 97 -8.89 -6.61 9.68
CA LEU A 97 -9.69 -7.30 10.69
C LEU A 97 -10.61 -6.35 11.49
N ARG A 98 -10.21 -5.08 11.62
CA ARG A 98 -11.00 -4.03 12.28
C ARG A 98 -11.87 -3.24 11.30
N ALA A 99 -11.73 -3.49 10.00
CA ALA A 99 -12.45 -2.79 8.97
C ALA A 99 -13.91 -3.26 8.91
N THR A 100 -14.80 -2.37 8.48
CA THR A 100 -16.20 -2.71 8.27
C THR A 100 -16.37 -3.66 7.08
N PRO A 101 -17.50 -4.38 6.97
CA PRO A 101 -17.77 -5.24 5.83
C PRO A 101 -17.66 -4.51 4.48
N LEU A 102 -18.10 -3.24 4.41
CA LEU A 102 -17.98 -2.41 3.21
C LEU A 102 -16.50 -2.20 2.82
N LYS A 103 -15.67 -1.86 3.81
CA LYS A 103 -14.23 -1.68 3.60
C LYS A 103 -13.52 -2.96 3.21
N GLN A 104 -13.88 -4.09 3.81
CA GLN A 104 -13.36 -5.40 3.44
C GLN A 104 -13.74 -5.75 1.99
N ALA A 105 -15.00 -5.53 1.60
CA ALA A 105 -15.46 -5.75 0.23
C ALA A 105 -14.73 -4.85 -0.78
N ALA A 106 -14.46 -3.59 -0.45
CA ALA A 106 -13.70 -2.68 -1.30
C ALA A 106 -12.25 -3.12 -1.50
N LEU A 107 -11.58 -3.60 -0.44
CA LEU A 107 -10.21 -4.12 -0.54
C LEU A 107 -10.15 -5.46 -1.28
N LYS A 108 -11.18 -6.31 -1.11
CA LYS A 108 -11.32 -7.57 -1.84
C LYS A 108 -11.51 -7.34 -3.34
N SER A 109 -12.32 -6.35 -3.72
CA SER A 109 -12.49 -5.98 -5.13
C SER A 109 -11.19 -5.46 -5.74
N LEU A 110 -10.39 -4.73 -4.94
CA LEU A 110 -9.06 -4.27 -5.35
C LEU A 110 -8.08 -5.43 -5.57
N SER A 111 -8.08 -6.44 -4.69
CA SER A 111 -7.22 -7.62 -4.88
C SER A 111 -7.60 -8.46 -6.09
N LYS A 112 -8.89 -8.54 -6.42
CA LYS A 112 -9.38 -9.24 -7.61
C LYS A 112 -8.96 -8.60 -8.93
N ALA A 113 -8.75 -7.29 -8.92
CA ALA A 113 -8.34 -6.53 -10.11
C ALA A 113 -6.84 -6.67 -10.45
N LEU A 114 -6.04 -7.29 -9.59
CA LEU A 114 -4.62 -7.48 -9.83
C LEU A 114 -4.35 -8.66 -10.77
N THR A 115 -3.35 -8.50 -11.64
CA THR A 115 -2.80 -9.59 -12.45
C THR A 115 -1.93 -10.52 -11.60
N GLU A 116 -1.59 -11.69 -12.13
CA GLU A 116 -0.64 -12.61 -11.47
C GLU A 116 0.68 -11.92 -11.10
N ASP A 117 1.22 -11.07 -11.99
CA ASP A 117 2.43 -10.29 -11.70
C ASP A 117 2.21 -9.29 -10.54
N GLY A 118 1.02 -8.68 -10.45
CA GLY A 118 0.66 -7.81 -9.35
C GLY A 118 0.55 -8.54 -8.00
N LEU A 119 0.26 -9.84 -8.03
CA LEU A 119 0.11 -10.69 -6.84
C LEU A 119 1.43 -11.32 -6.37
N LEU A 120 2.51 -11.24 -7.14
CA LEU A 120 3.79 -11.88 -6.81
C LEU A 120 4.29 -11.56 -5.40
N TYR A 121 4.31 -10.28 -5.03
CA TYR A 121 4.72 -9.86 -3.69
C TYR A 121 3.85 -10.51 -2.61
N LEU A 122 2.53 -10.48 -2.77
CA LEU A 122 1.59 -11.06 -1.81
C LEU A 122 1.75 -12.58 -1.75
N ARG A 123 1.97 -13.25 -2.89
CA ARG A 123 2.24 -14.69 -2.94
C ARG A 123 3.51 -15.06 -2.17
N SER A 124 4.61 -14.34 -2.38
CA SER A 124 5.83 -14.56 -1.62
C SER A 124 5.64 -14.35 -0.12
N GLN A 125 4.88 -13.32 0.29
CA GLN A 125 4.57 -13.09 1.71
C GLN A 125 3.66 -14.19 2.28
N PHE A 126 2.69 -14.68 1.51
CA PHE A 126 1.82 -15.77 1.93
C PHE A 126 2.59 -17.09 2.12
N GLU A 127 3.52 -17.40 1.22
CA GLU A 127 4.38 -18.58 1.30
C GLU A 127 5.30 -18.54 2.52
N LEU A 128 5.84 -17.38 2.89
CA LEU A 128 6.64 -17.19 4.11
C LEU A 128 5.86 -17.43 5.40
N LEU A 129 4.52 -17.38 5.36
CA LEU A 129 3.67 -17.73 6.50
C LEU A 129 3.45 -19.24 6.61
N GLU A 130 3.93 -20.02 5.63
CA GLU A 130 3.78 -21.48 5.58
C GLU A 130 2.33 -21.93 5.78
N PRO A 131 1.45 -21.73 4.77
CA PRO A 131 0.06 -22.15 4.85
C PRO A 131 -0.06 -23.63 5.22
N ASN A 132 -1.08 -23.95 6.01
CA ASN A 132 -1.34 -25.31 6.41
C ASN A 132 -1.70 -26.17 5.19
N LYS A 133 -1.73 -27.50 5.35
CA LYS A 133 -2.03 -28.44 4.25
C LYS A 133 -3.38 -28.22 3.58
N ASP A 134 -4.30 -27.53 4.25
CA ASP A 134 -5.61 -27.16 3.72
C ASP A 134 -5.60 -25.85 2.91
N GLY A 135 -4.45 -25.20 2.77
CA GLY A 135 -4.27 -23.95 2.03
C GLY A 135 -4.60 -22.70 2.83
N PHE A 136 -4.83 -22.81 4.13
CA PHE A 136 -5.19 -21.69 5.00
C PHE A 136 -4.04 -21.28 5.93
N ILE A 137 -3.95 -19.99 6.21
CA ILE A 137 -3.11 -19.42 7.27
C ILE A 137 -3.97 -19.01 8.47
N SER A 138 -3.39 -19.10 9.65
CA SER A 138 -4.03 -18.81 10.94
C SER A 138 -3.09 -17.98 11.83
N PHE A 139 -3.56 -17.56 13.01
CA PHE A 139 -2.73 -16.87 14.00
C PHE A 139 -1.40 -17.60 14.27
N GLN A 140 -1.41 -18.94 14.34
CA GLN A 140 -0.21 -19.74 14.61
C GLN A 140 0.85 -19.59 13.52
N ASN A 141 0.42 -19.49 12.24
CA ASN A 141 1.29 -19.28 11.10
C ASN A 141 1.98 -17.90 11.19
N PHE A 142 1.22 -16.84 11.50
CA PHE A 142 1.78 -15.51 11.74
C PHE A 142 2.73 -15.48 12.94
N GLN A 143 2.36 -16.14 14.03
CA GLN A 143 3.20 -16.20 15.22
C GLN A 143 4.53 -16.89 14.93
N LYS A 144 4.48 -18.06 14.27
CA LYS A 144 5.66 -18.82 13.88
C LYS A 144 6.57 -18.00 12.97
N ALA A 145 6.02 -17.47 11.87
CA ALA A 145 6.79 -16.70 10.90
C ALA A 145 7.43 -15.46 11.54
N LEU A 146 6.71 -14.75 12.42
CA LEU A 146 7.27 -13.61 13.14
C LEU A 146 8.41 -14.01 14.07
N MET A 147 8.28 -15.12 14.79
CA MET A 147 9.31 -15.61 15.71
C MET A 147 10.57 -16.09 14.99
N GLU A 148 10.42 -16.71 13.82
CA GLU A 148 11.55 -17.21 13.02
C GLU A 148 12.30 -16.07 12.31
N ASN A 149 11.59 -14.98 11.98
CA ASN A 149 12.16 -13.84 11.25
C ASN A 149 12.47 -12.63 12.16
N THR A 150 12.35 -12.76 13.49
CA THR A 150 12.62 -11.64 14.38
C THR A 150 14.11 -11.42 14.60
N THR A 151 14.55 -10.18 14.39
CA THR A 151 15.89 -9.76 14.81
C THR A 151 16.00 -9.65 16.33
N GLU A 152 17.21 -9.73 16.87
CA GLU A 152 17.46 -9.55 18.32
C GLU A 152 16.90 -8.22 18.85
N ALA A 153 17.00 -7.14 18.07
CA ALA A 153 16.43 -5.85 18.43
C ALA A 153 14.89 -5.86 18.53
N MET A 154 14.21 -6.66 17.70
CA MET A 154 12.74 -6.80 17.75
C MET A 154 12.28 -7.63 18.96
N LYS A 155 13.03 -8.68 19.32
CA LYS A 155 12.77 -9.49 20.52
C LYS A 155 12.74 -8.64 21.79
N LEU A 156 13.59 -7.62 21.85
CA LEU A 156 13.69 -6.69 22.98
C LEU A 156 12.61 -5.61 23.01
N SER A 157 11.87 -5.35 21.91
CA SER A 157 11.11 -4.11 21.74
C SER A 157 9.62 -4.23 21.38
N GLY A 158 9.07 -5.41 21.04
CA GLY A 158 7.63 -5.44 20.75
C GLY A 158 7.03 -6.62 19.98
N VAL A 159 7.65 -7.82 19.98
CA VAL A 159 7.02 -9.01 19.37
C VAL A 159 5.66 -9.29 20.00
N ALA A 160 5.56 -9.19 21.33
CA ALA A 160 4.30 -9.39 22.05
C ALA A 160 3.21 -8.41 21.60
N ASP A 161 3.55 -7.13 21.38
CA ASP A 161 2.59 -6.13 20.92
C ASP A 161 2.10 -6.40 19.49
N ILE A 162 2.99 -6.85 18.61
CA ILE A 162 2.63 -7.25 17.24
C ILE A 162 1.70 -8.49 17.27
N LEU A 163 1.95 -9.43 18.18
CA LEU A 163 1.11 -10.64 18.32
C LEU A 163 -0.24 -10.34 18.96
N ASN A 164 -0.29 -9.52 20.02
CA ASN A 164 -1.55 -9.08 20.64
C ASN A 164 -2.47 -8.40 19.61
N VAL A 165 -1.88 -7.68 18.67
CA VAL A 165 -2.57 -7.05 17.57
C VAL A 165 -3.26 -8.04 16.63
N LEU A 166 -2.71 -9.24 16.49
CA LEU A 166 -3.25 -10.31 15.66
C LEU A 166 -4.11 -11.31 16.44
N GLU A 167 -4.38 -11.08 17.73
CA GLU A 167 -5.20 -11.97 18.55
C GLU A 167 -6.59 -12.22 17.94
N ALA A 168 -7.16 -11.25 17.22
CA ALA A 168 -8.41 -11.42 16.48
C ALA A 168 -8.36 -12.52 15.39
N LEU A 169 -7.17 -12.97 14.98
CA LEU A 169 -6.98 -14.13 14.10
C LEU A 169 -7.03 -15.47 14.82
N SER A 170 -7.04 -15.50 16.15
CA SER A 170 -7.04 -16.76 16.91
C SER A 170 -8.22 -17.68 16.52
N TYR A 171 -9.35 -17.08 16.10
CA TYR A 171 -10.56 -17.78 15.68
C TYR A 171 -10.84 -17.70 14.17
N ARG A 172 -9.94 -17.10 13.38
CA ARG A 172 -10.11 -16.91 11.92
C ARG A 172 -8.97 -17.54 11.15
N ARG A 173 -9.28 -18.05 9.98
CA ARG A 173 -8.30 -18.50 9.00
C ARG A 173 -8.54 -17.80 7.66
N MET A 174 -7.48 -17.60 6.88
CA MET A 174 -7.55 -16.96 5.57
C MET A 174 -6.95 -17.87 4.52
N ASP A 175 -7.65 -18.03 3.39
CA ASP A 175 -7.03 -18.56 2.19
C ASP A 175 -6.19 -17.45 1.50
N PHE A 176 -5.59 -17.78 0.36
CA PHE A 176 -4.78 -16.83 -0.38
C PHE A 176 -5.57 -15.59 -0.85
N ALA A 177 -6.84 -15.77 -1.27
CA ALA A 177 -7.65 -14.67 -1.78
C ALA A 177 -8.00 -13.67 -0.67
N GLU A 178 -8.40 -14.19 0.49
CA GLU A 178 -8.70 -13.38 1.67
C GLU A 178 -7.43 -12.71 2.23
N PHE A 179 -6.29 -13.41 2.21
CA PHE A 179 -5.01 -12.80 2.54
C PHE A 179 -4.67 -11.65 1.60
N CYS A 180 -4.88 -11.80 0.30
CA CYS A 180 -4.63 -10.72 -0.66
C CYS A 180 -5.51 -9.50 -0.36
N ALA A 181 -6.80 -9.70 -0.09
CA ALA A 181 -7.70 -8.62 0.33
C ALA A 181 -7.23 -7.94 1.62
N ALA A 182 -6.73 -8.71 2.59
CA ALA A 182 -6.27 -8.20 3.88
C ALA A 182 -4.90 -7.51 3.84
N ALA A 183 -4.05 -7.89 2.89
CA ALA A 183 -2.66 -7.43 2.79
C ALA A 183 -2.40 -6.46 1.63
N ILE A 184 -3.43 -6.06 0.88
CA ILE A 184 -3.30 -5.07 -0.20
C ILE A 184 -3.21 -3.65 0.34
N SER A 185 -2.35 -2.83 -0.26
CA SER A 185 -2.18 -1.42 0.09
C SER A 185 -2.62 -0.51 -1.06
N PRO A 186 -3.75 0.22 -0.93
CA PRO A 186 -4.20 1.17 -1.95
C PRO A 186 -3.13 2.22 -2.27
N TYR A 187 -2.42 2.73 -1.26
CA TYR A 187 -1.35 3.71 -1.44
C TYR A 187 -0.21 3.19 -2.32
N GLN A 188 0.18 1.93 -2.15
CA GLN A 188 1.28 1.35 -2.93
C GLN A 188 0.85 1.07 -4.36
N LEU A 189 -0.41 0.68 -4.57
CA LEU A 189 -1.00 0.51 -5.90
C LEU A 189 -1.18 1.84 -6.63
N GLU A 190 -1.55 2.92 -5.93
CA GLU A 190 -1.64 4.28 -6.51
C GLU A 190 -0.26 4.80 -6.98
N ALA A 191 0.83 4.19 -6.50
CA ALA A 191 2.18 4.50 -6.99
C ALA A 191 2.54 3.76 -8.30
N PHE A 192 1.73 2.80 -8.75
CA PHE A 192 1.90 2.13 -10.03
C PHE A 192 1.32 3.00 -11.15
N GLY A 193 1.99 3.01 -12.30
CA GLY A 193 1.49 3.67 -13.51
C GLY A 193 0.15 3.12 -14.03
N GLN A 194 -0.29 1.95 -13.55
CA GLN A 194 -1.54 1.28 -13.96
C GLN A 194 -2.70 1.47 -12.96
N TRP A 195 -2.59 2.42 -12.03
CA TRP A 195 -3.59 2.64 -10.99
C TRP A 195 -5.01 2.85 -11.55
N GLU A 196 -5.16 3.62 -12.63
CA GLU A 196 -6.47 3.91 -13.21
C GLU A 196 -7.16 2.65 -13.74
N GLN A 197 -6.42 1.76 -14.43
CA GLN A 197 -6.97 0.51 -14.93
C GLN A 197 -7.35 -0.43 -13.78
N ILE A 198 -6.47 -0.56 -12.78
CA ILE A 198 -6.71 -1.39 -11.59
C ILE A 198 -7.92 -0.88 -10.82
N ALA A 199 -8.00 0.42 -10.54
CA ALA A 199 -9.09 1.02 -9.79
C ALA A 199 -10.44 0.86 -10.53
N THR A 200 -10.44 1.04 -11.85
CA THR A 200 -11.64 0.88 -12.68
C THR A 200 -12.15 -0.57 -12.65
N ALA A 201 -11.27 -1.55 -12.88
CA ALA A 201 -11.62 -2.97 -12.80
C ALA A 201 -12.08 -3.37 -11.39
N ALA A 202 -11.41 -2.87 -10.36
CA ALA A 202 -11.76 -3.12 -8.96
C ALA A 202 -13.12 -2.54 -8.60
N PHE A 203 -13.50 -1.39 -9.17
CA PHE A 203 -14.81 -0.81 -8.97
C PHE A 203 -15.91 -1.63 -9.64
N SER A 204 -15.67 -2.20 -10.82
CA SER A 204 -16.62 -3.14 -11.45
C SER A 204 -16.89 -4.36 -10.56
N TYR A 205 -15.85 -4.98 -9.99
CA TYR A 205 -16.04 -6.07 -9.01
C TYR A 205 -16.75 -5.60 -7.73
N PHE A 206 -16.49 -4.38 -7.30
CA PHE A 206 -17.15 -3.82 -6.12
C PHE A 206 -18.64 -3.61 -6.36
N GLU A 207 -19.04 -3.11 -7.52
CA GLU A 207 -20.44 -2.91 -7.89
C GLU A 207 -21.27 -4.20 -7.83
N GLU A 208 -20.66 -5.34 -8.20
CA GLU A 208 -21.33 -6.64 -8.23
C GLU A 208 -21.47 -7.27 -6.85
N GLU A 209 -20.43 -7.20 -6.00
CA GLU A 209 -20.33 -8.01 -4.78
C GLU A 209 -20.30 -7.23 -3.46
N GLY A 210 -20.07 -5.92 -3.50
CA GLY A 210 -19.68 -5.15 -2.32
C GLY A 210 -20.30 -3.77 -2.16
N ASN A 211 -20.74 -3.13 -3.24
CA ASN A 211 -21.29 -1.79 -3.18
C ASN A 211 -22.75 -1.85 -2.72
N GLN A 212 -22.93 -1.52 -1.45
CA GLN A 212 -24.21 -1.45 -0.77
C GLN A 212 -24.59 0.01 -0.50
N ILE A 213 -25.89 0.21 -0.26
CA ILE A 213 -26.42 1.52 0.12
C ILE A 213 -25.77 1.94 1.44
N ILE A 214 -25.32 3.19 1.53
CA ILE A 214 -24.74 3.77 2.73
C ILE A 214 -25.18 5.22 2.88
N SER A 215 -25.56 5.62 4.09
CA SER A 215 -25.85 7.02 4.42
C SER A 215 -24.57 7.82 4.63
N ILE A 216 -24.67 9.16 4.58
CA ILE A 216 -23.54 10.05 4.87
C ILE A 216 -23.08 9.86 6.32
N GLU A 217 -24.02 9.66 7.24
CA GLU A 217 -23.77 9.46 8.66
C GLU A 217 -23.01 8.16 8.91
N GLU A 218 -23.45 7.05 8.31
CA GLU A 218 -22.75 5.77 8.38
C GLU A 218 -21.35 5.87 7.78
N LEU A 219 -21.22 6.45 6.58
CA LEU A 219 -19.93 6.63 5.92
C LEU A 219 -18.96 7.48 6.75
N ALA A 220 -19.45 8.56 7.37
CA ALA A 220 -18.66 9.41 8.25
C ALA A 220 -18.23 8.66 9.51
N GLN A 221 -19.10 7.85 10.10
CA GLN A 221 -18.79 7.02 11.25
C GLN A 221 -17.71 5.99 10.92
N GLU A 222 -17.82 5.30 9.77
CA GLU A 222 -16.80 4.34 9.32
C GLU A 222 -15.43 5.01 9.11
N LEU A 223 -15.43 6.24 8.60
CA LEU A 223 -14.23 7.03 8.34
C LEU A 223 -13.70 7.73 9.61
N ASN A 224 -14.41 7.68 10.74
CA ASN A 224 -14.11 8.43 11.96
C ASN A 224 -13.97 9.95 11.72
N ILE A 225 -14.86 10.51 10.89
CA ILE A 225 -14.92 11.95 10.59
C ILE A 225 -15.92 12.64 11.52
N SER A 226 -15.62 13.86 11.95
CA SER A 226 -16.57 14.67 12.73
C SER A 226 -17.73 15.17 11.86
N THR A 227 -18.91 15.31 12.46
CA THR A 227 -20.15 15.80 11.82
C THR A 227 -20.01 17.11 11.06
N THR A 228 -19.07 17.95 11.46
CA THR A 228 -18.76 19.24 10.85
C THR A 228 -18.09 19.17 9.46
N SER A 229 -17.65 17.98 9.02
CA SER A 229 -16.94 17.80 7.74
C SER A 229 -17.70 16.94 6.72
N HIS A 230 -19.01 16.74 6.89
CA HIS A 230 -19.80 15.84 6.04
C HIS A 230 -20.00 16.33 4.60
N SER A 231 -19.79 17.62 4.31
CA SER A 231 -20.12 18.20 3.00
C SER A 231 -19.38 17.55 1.84
N PHE A 232 -18.12 17.16 2.01
CA PHE A 232 -17.34 16.52 0.94
C PHE A 232 -17.74 15.06 0.67
N LEU A 233 -18.46 14.42 1.60
CA LEU A 233 -18.93 13.04 1.44
C LEU A 233 -20.16 12.95 0.52
N GLN A 234 -20.85 14.07 0.28
CA GLN A 234 -22.00 14.11 -0.63
C GLN A 234 -21.61 13.68 -2.05
N ASP A 235 -20.44 14.10 -2.51
CA ASP A 235 -19.93 13.73 -3.85
C ASP A 235 -19.45 12.26 -3.93
N TRP A 236 -19.38 11.56 -2.80
CA TRP A 236 -18.92 10.18 -2.72
C TRP A 236 -20.08 9.20 -2.88
N ILE A 237 -21.31 9.64 -2.67
CA ILE A 237 -22.52 8.80 -2.73
C ILE A 237 -23.36 9.23 -3.94
N ARG A 238 -23.77 8.27 -4.77
CA ARG A 238 -24.63 8.52 -5.92
C ARG A 238 -26.05 8.84 -5.46
N GLN A 239 -26.65 9.87 -6.04
CA GLN A 239 -28.01 10.30 -5.70
C GLN A 239 -29.08 9.31 -6.20
N GLU A 240 -28.76 8.51 -7.22
CA GLU A 240 -29.71 7.59 -7.86
C GLU A 240 -30.00 6.34 -7.03
N ASP A 241 -29.00 5.79 -6.34
CA ASP A 241 -29.12 4.51 -5.62
C ASP A 241 -28.53 4.53 -4.19
N GLY A 242 -27.94 5.64 -3.75
CA GLY A 242 -27.35 5.76 -2.41
C GLY A 242 -26.08 4.92 -2.21
N LYS A 243 -25.44 4.44 -3.29
CA LYS A 243 -24.19 3.67 -3.23
C LYS A 243 -22.97 4.55 -3.45
N LEU A 244 -21.77 4.04 -3.14
CA LEU A 244 -20.54 4.78 -3.40
C LEU A 244 -20.34 4.98 -4.91
N SER A 245 -20.04 6.22 -5.32
CA SER A 245 -19.56 6.54 -6.65
C SER A 245 -18.13 6.02 -6.86
N PHE A 246 -17.62 5.99 -8.09
CA PHE A 246 -16.21 5.65 -8.34
C PHE A 246 -15.24 6.56 -7.57
N LEU A 247 -15.54 7.87 -7.50
CA LEU A 247 -14.80 8.82 -6.69
C LEU A 247 -14.88 8.44 -5.21
N GLY A 248 -16.08 8.15 -4.71
CA GLY A 248 -16.30 7.71 -3.34
C GLY A 248 -15.49 6.45 -3.00
N TYR A 249 -15.56 5.43 -3.85
CA TYR A 249 -14.79 4.19 -3.73
C TYR A 249 -13.28 4.44 -3.65
N THR A 250 -12.71 5.18 -4.60
CA THR A 250 -11.26 5.44 -4.62
C THR A 250 -10.78 6.24 -3.42
N LYS A 251 -11.58 7.19 -2.91
CA LYS A 251 -11.26 7.91 -1.67
C LYS A 251 -11.43 7.02 -0.44
N TYR A 252 -12.52 6.27 -0.40
CA TYR A 252 -12.85 5.35 0.68
C TYR A 252 -11.77 4.28 0.86
N LEU A 253 -11.16 3.74 -0.20
CA LEU A 253 -10.01 2.82 -0.14
C LEU A 253 -8.84 3.39 0.68
N HIS A 254 -8.57 4.69 0.59
CA HIS A 254 -7.48 5.34 1.31
C HIS A 254 -7.85 5.72 2.75
N GLY A 255 -9.15 5.72 3.09
CA GLY A 255 -9.70 6.29 4.31
C GLY A 255 -9.55 7.81 4.34
N VAL A 256 -9.68 8.42 5.51
CA VAL A 256 -9.41 9.85 5.67
C VAL A 256 -7.91 10.09 5.60
N THR A 257 -7.42 10.31 4.39
CA THR A 257 -6.23 11.13 4.25
C THR A 257 -6.65 12.56 4.48
N ILE A 258 -6.46 13.08 5.69
CA ILE A 258 -6.30 14.53 5.87
C ILE A 258 -5.01 14.88 5.14
N ARG A 259 -5.07 14.98 3.80
CA ARG A 259 -4.03 15.70 3.06
C ARG A 259 -4.14 17.11 3.60
N SER A 260 -3.09 17.62 4.26
CA SER A 260 -2.90 19.05 4.28
C SER A 260 -2.82 19.47 2.82
N THR A 261 -3.93 19.95 2.28
CA THR A 261 -3.99 20.63 1.00
C THR A 261 -3.19 21.92 1.15
N ASN A 262 -1.87 21.82 1.11
CA ASN A 262 -1.04 22.92 0.65
C ASN A 262 -0.96 22.82 -0.88
N VAL A 263 -2.13 22.86 -1.52
CA VAL A 263 -2.24 23.57 -2.79
C VAL A 263 -2.27 25.03 -2.40
N ARG A 264 -1.09 25.61 -2.17
CA ARG A 264 -0.97 27.06 -2.21
C ARG A 264 -0.92 27.42 -3.69
N HIS A 265 -2.06 27.82 -4.22
CA HIS A 265 -2.09 28.77 -5.31
C HIS A 265 -1.26 29.99 -4.88
N ASN A 266 -0.23 30.28 -5.68
CA ASN A 266 0.20 31.60 -6.12
C ASN A 266 1.45 31.42 -6.99
#